data_AF-A0A965CEM3-F1
#
_entry.id   AF-A0A965CEM3-F1
#
_cell.length_a   1.000
_cell.length_b   1.000
_cell.length_c   1.000
_cell.angle_alpha   90.00
_cell.angle_beta   90.00
_cell.angle_gamma   90.00
#
_symmetry.space_group_name_H-M   'P 1'
#
loop_
_entity.id
_entity.type
_entity.pdbx_description
1 polymer ?
#
loop_
_entity_poly.entity_id
_entity_poly.type
_entity_poly.pdbx_seq_one_letter_code
_entity_poly.pdbx_strand_id
1 'polypeptide(L)'
;MLRTMPELVDTDWGRDRHVTSEADDRNGGTFRIPSSPWVFSGSDTSIRGIPKYRGEDNAAVLSSLLGMDSARIEELAAAGVLSSRLPRS
;
A
#
# COMPACT_ATOMS: atom_id res chain seq x y z
N MET A 1 -23.58 -25.90 1.09
CA MET A 1 -22.17 -26.08 0.68
C MET A 1 -21.43 -24.78 0.96
N LEU A 2 -20.19 -24.83 1.48
CA LEU A 2 -19.36 -23.65 1.76
C LEU A 2 -18.56 -23.29 0.49
N ARG A 3 -18.54 -22.02 0.10
CA ARG A 3 -17.73 -21.53 -1.04
C ARG A 3 -16.26 -21.38 -0.64
N THR A 4 -15.37 -21.60 -1.59
CA THR A 4 -13.97 -21.17 -1.50
C THR A 4 -13.84 -19.65 -1.70
N MET A 5 -12.69 -19.09 -1.38
CA MET A 5 -12.46 -17.65 -1.54
C MET A 5 -12.55 -17.19 -3.01
N PRO A 6 -11.95 -17.87 -4.01
CA PRO A 6 -12.10 -17.47 -5.41
C PRO A 6 -13.57 -17.51 -5.85
N GLU A 7 -14.30 -18.58 -5.49
CA GLU A 7 -15.72 -18.71 -5.83
C GLU A 7 -16.58 -17.61 -5.21
N LEU A 8 -16.24 -17.11 -4.02
CA LEU A 8 -16.94 -16.00 -3.38
C LEU A 8 -16.67 -14.67 -4.09
N VAL A 9 -15.39 -14.37 -4.37
CA VAL A 9 -14.97 -13.12 -5.01
C VAL A 9 -15.54 -12.99 -6.41
N ASP A 10 -15.61 -14.11 -7.15
CA ASP A 10 -16.05 -14.13 -8.54
C ASP A 10 -17.59 -14.31 -8.69
N THR A 11 -18.36 -14.11 -7.62
CA THR A 11 -19.83 -13.98 -7.71
C THR A 11 -20.25 -12.61 -8.27
N ASP A 12 -21.48 -12.48 -8.76
CA ASP A 12 -22.03 -11.18 -9.19
C ASP A 12 -22.02 -10.17 -8.04
N TRP A 13 -22.41 -10.61 -6.84
CA TRP A 13 -22.32 -9.79 -5.64
C TRP A 13 -20.88 -9.32 -5.35
N GLY A 14 -19.89 -10.20 -5.50
CA GLY A 14 -18.49 -9.87 -5.27
C GLY A 14 -17.98 -8.80 -6.25
N ARG A 15 -18.36 -8.93 -7.53
CA ARG A 15 -18.07 -7.92 -8.56
C ARG A 15 -18.77 -6.59 -8.30
N ASP A 16 -20.08 -6.61 -8.07
CA ASP A 16 -20.91 -5.42 -7.88
C ASP A 16 -20.53 -4.62 -6.63
N ARG A 17 -20.01 -5.31 -5.61
CA ARG A 17 -19.53 -4.69 -4.37
C ARG A 17 -18.05 -4.38 -4.37
N HIS A 18 -17.33 -4.68 -5.45
CA HIS A 18 -15.89 -4.48 -5.56
C HIS A 18 -15.14 -5.03 -4.33
N VAL A 19 -15.45 -6.27 -3.92
CA VAL A 19 -14.92 -6.86 -2.66
C VAL A 19 -13.40 -7.08 -2.68
N THR A 20 -12.79 -7.01 -3.86
CA THR A 20 -11.34 -6.96 -4.04
C THR A 20 -10.96 -5.82 -4.98
N SER A 21 -9.76 -5.30 -4.80
CA SER A 21 -9.10 -4.35 -5.69
C SER A 21 -7.79 -4.94 -6.23
N GLU A 22 -7.42 -4.55 -7.44
CA GLU A 22 -6.09 -4.85 -8.00
C GLU A 22 -5.03 -3.89 -7.42
N ALA A 23 -3.87 -4.44 -7.07
CA ALA A 23 -2.70 -3.70 -6.65
C ALA A 23 -1.51 -4.07 -7.54
N ASP A 24 -0.72 -3.07 -7.93
CA ASP A 24 0.54 -3.24 -8.68
C ASP A 24 1.58 -3.92 -7.79
N ASP A 25 2.22 -4.98 -8.27
CA ASP A 25 3.32 -5.65 -7.55
C ASP A 25 4.67 -4.93 -7.68
N ARG A 26 4.71 -3.89 -8.51
CA ARG A 26 5.85 -3.05 -8.90
C ARG A 26 6.99 -3.82 -9.56
N ASN A 27 6.64 -4.94 -10.19
CA ASN A 27 7.51 -5.82 -10.94
C ASN A 27 6.87 -6.28 -12.27
N GLY A 28 5.87 -5.53 -12.76
CA GLY A 28 5.19 -5.77 -14.04
C GLY A 28 3.94 -6.64 -13.94
N GLY A 29 3.52 -7.01 -12.72
CA GLY A 29 2.32 -7.79 -12.44
C GLY A 29 1.31 -7.03 -11.59
N THR A 30 0.21 -7.72 -11.28
CA THR A 30 -0.85 -7.24 -10.38
C THR A 30 -1.32 -8.38 -9.48
N PHE A 31 -1.88 -8.03 -8.33
CA PHE A 31 -2.48 -8.97 -7.41
C PHE A 31 -3.75 -8.40 -6.76
N ARG A 32 -4.71 -9.28 -6.45
CA ARG A 32 -5.94 -8.91 -5.76
C ARG A 32 -5.75 -8.83 -4.26
N ILE A 33 -6.24 -7.76 -3.68
CA ILE A 33 -6.37 -7.59 -2.22
C ILE A 33 -7.83 -7.34 -1.85
N PRO A 34 -8.29 -7.79 -0.66
CA PRO A 34 -9.61 -7.43 -0.17
C PRO A 34 -9.77 -5.91 -0.08
N SER A 35 -10.87 -5.40 -0.62
CA SER A 35 -11.25 -3.99 -0.48
C SER A 35 -11.64 -3.67 0.95
N SER A 36 -11.80 -2.37 1.24
CA SER A 36 -12.37 -1.95 2.52
C SER A 36 -13.71 -2.66 2.75
N PRO A 37 -13.90 -3.31 3.91
CA PRO A 37 -15.14 -4.04 4.19
C PRO A 37 -16.34 -3.11 4.42
N TRP A 38 -16.09 -1.80 4.61
CA TRP A 38 -17.11 -0.82 4.97
C TRP A 38 -17.32 0.22 3.86
N VAL A 39 -18.59 0.45 3.53
CA VAL A 39 -19.05 1.46 2.58
C VAL A 39 -19.78 2.56 3.34
N PHE A 40 -19.32 3.81 3.21
CA PHE A 40 -19.95 4.97 3.82
C PHE A 40 -20.39 5.94 2.72
N SER A 41 -21.63 6.42 2.77
CA SER A 41 -22.18 7.32 1.74
C SER A 41 -21.50 8.69 1.69
N GLY A 42 -20.85 9.11 2.79
CA GLY A 42 -20.20 10.41 2.91
C GLY A 42 -18.67 10.37 2.93
N SER A 43 -18.04 9.21 2.69
CA SER A 43 -16.58 9.08 2.78
C SER A 43 -16.06 7.97 1.88
N ASP A 44 -14.95 8.27 1.20
CA ASP A 44 -14.28 7.31 0.32
C ASP A 44 -13.27 6.48 1.12
N THR A 45 -13.62 5.22 1.31
CA THR A 45 -12.82 4.19 2.00
C THR A 45 -12.04 3.28 1.05
N SER A 46 -11.96 3.64 -0.24
CA SER A 46 -11.18 2.86 -1.21
C SER A 46 -9.71 2.77 -0.82
N ILE A 47 -9.06 1.69 -1.26
CA ILE A 47 -7.62 1.51 -1.12
C ILE A 47 -6.93 2.50 -2.05
N ARG A 48 -5.89 3.18 -1.55
CA ARG A 48 -5.15 4.20 -2.29
C ARG A 48 -3.67 3.91 -2.29
N GLY A 49 -3.01 4.39 -3.34
CA GLY A 49 -1.56 4.29 -3.50
C GLY A 49 -1.11 2.93 -4.01
N ILE A 50 0.22 2.74 -3.98
CA ILE A 50 0.90 1.52 -4.41
C ILE A 50 1.65 0.91 -3.23
N PRO A 51 1.89 -0.41 -3.21
CA PRO A 51 2.77 -1.03 -2.24
C PRO A 51 4.13 -0.32 -2.20
N LYS A 52 4.56 0.03 -1.00
CA LYS A 52 5.81 0.76 -0.76
C LYS A 52 6.89 -0.18 -0.27
N TYR A 53 8.10 0.01 -0.77
CA TYR A 53 9.26 -0.68 -0.23
C TYR A 53 9.60 -0.13 1.15
N ARG A 54 10.26 -0.95 1.95
CA ARG A 54 10.71 -0.55 3.29
C ARG A 54 11.60 0.69 3.16
N GLY A 55 11.19 1.79 3.78
CA GLY A 55 11.94 3.03 3.85
C GLY A 55 11.83 3.95 2.63
N GLU A 56 11.02 3.60 1.63
CA GLU A 56 10.88 4.39 0.39
C GLU A 56 10.43 5.83 0.64
N ASP A 57 9.51 6.03 1.59
CA ASP A 57 8.97 7.35 1.89
C ASP A 57 9.66 8.01 3.11
N ASN A 58 10.75 7.46 3.66
CA ASN A 58 11.41 7.99 4.86
C ASN A 58 11.77 9.48 4.71
N ALA A 59 12.43 9.85 3.60
CA ALA A 59 12.85 11.23 3.39
C ALA A 59 11.66 12.18 3.25
N ALA A 60 10.64 11.78 2.49
CA ALA A 60 9.43 12.57 2.28
C ALA A 60 8.65 12.81 3.59
N VAL A 61 8.48 11.76 4.41
CA VAL A 61 7.77 11.84 5.68
C VAL A 61 8.54 12.66 6.71
N LEU A 62 9.85 12.42 6.86
CA LEU A 62 10.68 13.14 7.84
C LEU A 62 10.80 14.63 7.48
N SER A 63 10.91 14.96 6.20
CA SER A 63 10.92 16.35 5.76
C SER A 63 9.56 17.01 5.95
N SER A 64 8.48 16.39 5.48
CA SER A 64 7.14 17.01 5.51
C SER A 64 6.54 17.13 6.91
N LEU A 65 6.76 16.15 7.79
CA LEU A 65 6.15 16.12 9.12
C LEU A 65 7.05 16.69 10.21
N LEU A 66 8.37 16.54 10.09
CA LEU A 66 9.33 16.96 11.12
C LEU A 66 10.21 18.13 10.67
N GLY A 67 10.08 18.60 9.43
CA GLY A 67 10.87 19.72 8.91
C GLY A 67 12.36 19.41 8.79
N MET A 68 12.75 18.13 8.76
CA MET A 68 14.16 17.75 8.63
C MET A 68 14.69 18.07 7.23
N ASP A 69 15.91 18.59 7.19
CA ASP A 69 16.64 18.75 5.94
C ASP A 69 17.25 17.42 5.47
N SER A 70 17.74 17.41 4.23
CA SER A 70 18.34 16.22 3.63
C SER A 70 19.60 15.76 4.38
N ALA A 71 20.42 16.70 4.86
CA ALA A 71 21.66 16.40 5.57
C ALA A 71 21.38 15.60 6.84
N ARG A 72 20.40 16.03 7.64
CA ARG A 72 20.01 15.33 8.85
C ARG A 72 19.42 13.95 8.58
N ILE A 73 18.63 13.82 7.52
CA ILE A 73 18.05 12.53 7.12
C ILE A 73 19.14 11.55 6.67
N GLU A 74 20.13 12.04 5.91
CA GLU A 74 21.29 11.26 5.47
C GLU A 74 22.15 10.80 6.65
N GLU A 75 22.40 11.66 7.64
CA GLU A 75 23.09 11.29 8.88
C GLU A 75 22.40 10.13 9.61
N LEU A 76 21.07 10.18 9.73
CA LEU A 76 20.29 9.12 10.39
C LEU A 76 20.31 7.83 9.57
N ALA A 77 20.29 7.91 8.24
CA ALA A 77 20.45 6.75 7.37
C ALA A 77 21.84 6.11 7.55
N ALA A 78 22.91 6.92 7.53
CA ALA A 78 24.28 6.47 7.69
C ALA A 78 24.54 5.86 9.07
N ALA A 79 23.90 6.39 10.12
CA ALA A 79 23.96 5.86 11.48
C ALA A 79 23.15 4.55 11.66
N GLY A 80 22.47 4.06 10.62
CA GLY A 80 21.63 2.85 10.69
C GLY A 80 20.31 3.03 11.45
N VAL A 81 19.93 4.28 11.75
CA VAL A 81 18.68 4.60 12.45
C VAL A 81 17.48 4.41 11.51
N LEU A 82 17.63 4.80 10.24
CA LEU A 82 16.57 4.64 9.24
C LEU A 82 16.66 3.25 8.59
N SER A 83 15.54 2.53 8.57
CA SER A 83 15.45 1.26 7.86
C SER A 83 15.13 1.50 6.38
N SER A 84 15.92 0.93 5.48
CA SER A 84 15.68 0.97 4.04
C SER A 84 16.01 -0.37 3.39
N ARG A 85 15.11 -0.83 2.52
CA ARG A 85 15.29 -2.02 1.66
C ARG A 85 14.58 -1.79 0.34
N LEU A 86 15.15 -0.90 -0.46
CA LEU A 86 14.73 -0.65 -1.83
C LEU A 86 15.12 -1.84 -2.74
N PRO A 87 14.41 -2.05 -3.86
CA PRO A 87 14.79 -3.04 -4.86
C PRO A 87 16.19 -2.73 -5.39
N ARG A 88 16.98 -3.78 -5.66
CA ARG A 88 18.27 -3.63 -6.34
C ARG A 88 17.98 -3.46 -7.84
N SER A 89 18.57 -2.43 -8.44
CA SER A 89 18.57 -2.21 -9.90
C SER A 89 19.26 -3.35 -10.63
#